data_AF-A0A973MGI4-F1
#
_entry.id   AF-A0A973MGI4-F1
#
_cell.length_a   1.000
_cell.length_b   1.000
_cell.length_c   1.000
_cell.angle_alpha   90.00
_cell.angle_beta   90.00
_cell.angle_gamma   90.00
#
_symmetry.space_group_name_H-M   'P 1'
#
loop_
_entity.id
_entity.type
_entity.pdbx_description
1 polymer ?
#
loop_
_entity_poly.entity_id
_entity_poly.type
_entity_poly.pdbx_seq_one_letter_code
_entity_poly.pdbx_strand_id
1 'polypeptide(L)' 'VEIFQWLTPEESARVMDDPDTAHRVTDEVADVLAYLLQLCDVLDIDPLAALDAKIDRNERRFPAP' A
#
# COMPACT_ATOMS: atom_id res chain seq x y z
N VAL A 1 5.96 5.45 8.05
CA VAL A 1 5.80 6.53 7.07
C VAL A 1 5.96 7.87 7.79
N GLU A 2 7.18 8.38 7.84
CA GLU A 2 7.50 9.63 8.58
C GLU A 2 6.71 10.85 8.08
N ILE A 3 6.30 10.87 6.82
CA ILE A 3 5.58 11.99 6.19
C ILE A 3 4.30 12.37 6.94
N PHE A 4 3.69 11.40 7.63
CA PHE A 4 2.45 11.61 8.38
C PHE A 4 2.69 11.86 9.87
N GLN A 5 3.92 11.65 10.35
CA GLN A 5 4.24 11.99 11.73
C GLN A 5 4.14 13.52 11.83
N TRP A 6 3.37 14.00 12.80
CA TRP A 6 3.08 15.43 13.04
C TRP A 6 1.97 16.06 12.18
N LEU A 7 1.35 15.33 11.24
CA LEU A 7 0.16 15.83 10.54
C LEU A 7 -1.12 15.56 11.35
N THR A 8 -2.04 16.52 11.34
CA THR A 8 -3.44 16.30 11.76
C THR A 8 -4.16 15.38 10.75
N PRO A 9 -5.32 14.80 11.10
CA PRO A 9 -6.12 14.04 10.15
C PRO A 9 -6.50 14.82 8.89
N GLU A 10 -6.86 16.10 9.03
CA GLU A 10 -7.24 16.99 7.93
C GLU A 10 -6.07 17.36 7.01
N GLU A 11 -4.86 17.44 7.56
CA GLU A 11 -3.63 17.64 6.78
C GLU A 11 -3.21 16.34 6.10
N SER A 12 -3.31 15.20 6.79
CA SER A 12 -3.03 13.88 6.22
C SER A 12 -3.95 13.57 5.03
N ALA A 13 -5.23 13.95 5.12
CA ALA A 13 -6.20 13.78 4.04
C ALA A 13 -5.86 14.61 2.79
N ARG A 14 -5.11 15.69 2.95
CA ARG A 14 -4.70 16.63 1.88
C ARG A 14 -3.21 16.54 1.54
N VAL A 15 -2.49 15.55 2.06
CA VAL A 15 -1.05 15.38 1.84
C VAL A 15 -0.66 15.23 0.36
N MET A 16 -1.62 14.85 -0.48
CA MET A 16 -1.44 14.70 -1.93
C MET A 16 -1.73 15.99 -2.71
N ASP A 17 -2.28 17.03 -2.09
CA ASP A 17 -2.62 18.30 -2.74
C ASP A 17 -1.38 19.18 -2.96
N ASP A 18 -0.36 19.03 -2.13
CA ASP A 18 0.95 19.66 -2.29
C ASP A 18 1.89 18.72 -3.08
N PRO A 19 2.39 19.14 -4.26
CA PRO A 19 3.30 18.33 -5.07
C PRO A 19 4.54 17.84 -4.34
N ASP A 20 5.10 18.62 -3.42
CA ASP A 20 6.34 18.26 -2.72
C ASP A 20 6.10 17.11 -1.73
N THR A 21 4.97 17.14 -1.00
CA THR A 21 4.60 16.04 -0.10
C THR A 21 4.05 14.85 -0.87
N ALA A 22 3.33 15.06 -1.97
CA ALA A 22 2.81 13.99 -2.83
C ALA A 22 3.93 13.13 -3.42
N HIS A 23 5.04 13.75 -3.87
CA HIS A 23 6.20 13.00 -4.37
C HIS A 23 6.77 12.09 -3.29
N ARG A 24 6.94 12.60 -2.06
CA ARG A 24 7.47 11.81 -0.95
C ARG A 24 6.56 10.63 -0.61
N VAL A 25 5.24 10.81 -0.62
CA VAL A 25 4.29 9.71 -0.38
C VAL A 25 4.41 8.66 -1.47
N THR A 26 4.59 9.08 -2.72
CA THR A 26 4.78 8.18 -3.86
C THR A 26 6.06 7.36 -3.72
N ASP A 27 7.16 7.99 -3.30
CA ASP A 27 8.43 7.30 -3.04
C ASP A 27 8.30 6.24 -1.94
N GLU A 28 7.66 6.57 -0.82
CA GLU A 28 7.44 5.60 0.28
C GLU A 28 6.57 4.41 -0.16
N VAL A 29 5.55 4.65 -0.99
CA VAL A 29 4.76 3.57 -1.60
C VAL A 29 5.62 2.71 -2.52
N ALA A 30 6.49 3.33 -3.31
CA ALA A 30 7.41 2.62 -4.20
C ALA A 30 8.43 1.78 -3.41
N ASP A 31 8.97 2.29 -2.31
CA ASP A 31 9.89 1.57 -1.44
C ASP A 31 9.22 0.35 -0.81
N VAL A 32 8.01 0.51 -0.26
CA VAL A 32 7.23 -0.61 0.28
C VAL A 32 6.95 -1.66 -0.79
N LEU A 33 6.56 -1.23 -1.99
CA LEU A 33 6.32 -2.14 -3.11
C LEU A 33 7.61 -2.85 -3.54
N ALA A 34 8.74 -2.15 -3.61
CA ALA A 34 10.02 -2.73 -3.99
C ALA A 34 10.45 -3.82 -3.01
N TYR A 35 10.37 -3.55 -1.69
CA TYR A 35 10.66 -4.56 -0.67
C TYR A 35 9.69 -5.74 -0.72
N LEU A 36 8.41 -5.50 -0.99
CA LEU A 36 7.42 -6.57 -1.13
C LEU A 36 7.73 -7.45 -2.35
N LEU A 37 8.05 -6.86 -3.50
CA LEU A 37 8.43 -7.60 -4.71
C LEU A 37 9.72 -8.39 -4.50
N GLN A 38 10.72 -7.81 -3.83
CA GLN A 38 11.95 -8.51 -3.49
C GLN A 38 11.69 -9.69 -2.53
N LEU A 39 10.80 -9.52 -1.55
CA LEU A 39 10.39 -10.61 -0.66
C LEU A 39 9.70 -11.73 -1.43
N CYS A 40 8.81 -11.38 -2.36
CA CYS A 40 8.13 -12.33 -3.23
C CYS A 40 9.11 -13.13 -4.08
N ASP A 41 10.10 -12.45 -4.69
CA ASP A 41 11.14 -13.09 -5.49
C ASP A 41 11.98 -14.08 -4.68
N VAL A 42 12.45 -13.68 -3.49
CA VAL A 42 13.25 -14.55 -2.60
C VAL A 42 12.47 -15.77 -2.11
N LEU A 43 11.16 -15.66 -1.94
CA LEU A 43 10.30 -16.71 -1.42
C LEU A 43 9.57 -17.51 -2.51
N ASP A 44 9.81 -17.21 -3.79
CA ASP A 44 9.11 -17.81 -4.93
C ASP A 44 7.57 -17.68 -4.82
N ILE A 45 7.12 -16.46 -4.51
CA ILE A 45 5.71 -16.10 -4.40
C ILE A 45 5.32 -15.26 -5.60
N ASP A 46 4.27 -15.67 -6.32
CA ASP A 46 3.58 -14.79 -7.28
C ASP A 46 2.65 -13.83 -6.51
N PRO A 47 2.95 -12.52 -6.47
CA PRO A 47 2.15 -11.55 -5.72
C PRO A 47 0.74 -11.36 -6.30
N LEU A 48 0.56 -11.51 -7.62
CA LEU A 48 -0.75 -11.34 -8.26
C LEU A 48 -1.64 -12.54 -7.94
N ALA A 49 -1.11 -13.76 -8.09
CA ALA A 49 -1.85 -14.97 -7.71
C ALA A 49 -2.20 -14.98 -6.20
N ALA A 50 -1.28 -14.52 -5.35
CA ALA A 50 -1.51 -14.40 -3.91
C ALA A 50 -2.62 -13.39 -3.57
N LEU A 51 -2.67 -12.27 -4.29
CA LEU A 51 -3.70 -11.25 -4.16
C LEU A 51 -5.07 -11.78 -4.60
N ASP A 52 -5.16 -12.40 -5.78
CA ASP A 52 -6.40 -12.98 -6.29
C ASP A 52 -6.96 -14.02 -5.32
N ALA A 53 -6.13 -14.97 -4.87
CA ALA A 53 -6.54 -15.98 -3.91
C ALA A 53 -7.00 -15.35 -2.56
N LYS A 54 -6.44 -14.19 -2.19
CA LYS A 54 -6.84 -13.47 -0.98
C LYS A 54 -8.20 -12.78 -1.16
N ILE A 55 -8.47 -12.19 -2.31
CA ILE A 55 -9.77 -11.59 -2.66
C ILE A 55 -10.85 -12.66 -2.60
N ASP A 56 -10.67 -13.80 -3.26
CA ASP A 56 -11.61 -14.93 -3.24
C ASP A 56 -11.95 -15.40 -1.81
N ARG A 57 -10.94 -15.47 -0.93
CA ARG A 57 -11.15 -15.84 0.47
C ARG A 57 -11.91 -14.76 1.25
N ASN A 58 -11.67 -13.49 0.94
CA ASN A 58 -12.35 -12.38 1.59
C ASN A 58 -13.83 -12.32 1.18
N GLU A 59 -14.17 -12.54 -0.09
CA GLU A 59 -15.56 -12.59 -0.55
C GLU A 59 -16.38 -13.69 0.15
N ARG A 60 -15.76 -14.85 0.41
CA ARG A 60 -16.39 -15.92 1.19
C ARG A 60 -16.55 -15.58 2.66
N ARG A 61 -15.61 -14.82 3.22
CA ARG A 61 -15.57 -14.45 4.64
C ARG A 61 -16.46 -13.24 4.96
N PHE A 62 -16.60 -12.33 4.01
CA PHE A 62 -17.35 -11.08 4.09
C PHE A 62 -18.20 -10.96 2.82
N PRO A 63 -19.32 -11.69 2.74
CA PRO A 63 -20.23 -11.56 1.61
C PRO A 63 -20.74 -10.12 1.51
N ALA A 64 -20.89 -9.63 0.27
CA ALA A 64 -21.49 -8.33 0.02
C ALA A 64 -22.93 -8.28 0.59
N PRO A 65 -23.37 -7.15 1.16
CA PRO A 65 -24.71 -6.99 1.72
C PRO A 65 -25.82 -7.02 0.66
#